data_AF-A8H6N0-F1
#
_entry.id   AF-A8H6N0-F1
#
_cell.length_a   1.000
_cell.length_b   1.000
_cell.length_c   1.000
_cell.angle_alpha   90.00
_cell.angle_beta   90.00
_cell.angle_gamma   90.00
#
_symmetry.space_group_name_H-M   'P 1'
#
loop_
_entity.id
_entity.type
_entity.pdbx_description
1 polymer ?
#
loop_
_entity_poly.entity_id
_entity_poly.type
_entity_poly.pdbx_seq_one_letter_code
_entity_poly.pdbx_strand_id
1 'polypeptide(L)'
;MSPLEQVLSAAKKISDEGRTPSLALVKTKLGTSIPMPILIQGLQQFKSMSADDIKQLSADCSVQAVEDAPKQSLMAQQAYAITRLEQELSELRTEFGLLKQQLIKLEKQCNNSEG
;
A
#
# COMPACT_ATOMS: atom_id res chain seq x y z
N MET A 1 15.63 -1.85 -13.24
CA MET A 1 14.89 -1.05 -12.25
C MET A 1 13.45 -1.53 -12.22
N SER A 2 13.04 -2.18 -11.14
CA SER A 2 11.65 -2.61 -10.95
C SER A 2 10.71 -1.39 -10.88
N PRO A 3 9.42 -1.53 -11.25
CA PRO A 3 8.47 -0.42 -11.18
C PRO A 3 8.37 0.21 -9.78
N LEU A 4 8.47 -0.58 -8.72
CA LEU A 4 8.43 -0.10 -7.33
C LEU A 4 9.66 0.74 -6.98
N GLU A 5 10.86 0.31 -7.37
CA GLU A 5 12.09 1.08 -7.19
C GLU A 5 12.04 2.41 -7.94
N GLN A 6 11.45 2.46 -9.13
CA GLN A 6 11.30 3.71 -9.88
C GLN A 6 10.41 4.71 -9.11
N VAL A 7 9.34 4.21 -8.47
CA VAL A 7 8.47 5.02 -7.59
C VAL A 7 9.24 5.55 -6.38
N LEU A 8 10.02 4.69 -5.74
CA LEU A 8 10.86 5.04 -4.59
C LEU A 8 11.93 6.08 -4.95
N SER A 9 12.65 5.90 -6.06
CA SER A 9 13.64 6.86 -6.55
C SER A 9 13.01 8.20 -6.95
N ALA A 10 11.82 8.21 -7.54
CA ALA A 10 11.11 9.45 -7.85
C ALA A 10 10.62 10.17 -6.59
N ALA A 11 10.09 9.44 -5.61
CA ALA A 11 9.70 10.00 -4.32
C ALA A 11 10.91 10.60 -3.59
N LYS A 12 12.06 9.91 -3.62
CA LYS A 12 13.33 10.45 -3.11
C LYS A 12 13.70 11.76 -3.80
N LYS A 13 13.73 11.81 -5.14
CA LYS A 13 14.04 13.05 -5.87
C LYS A 13 13.14 14.22 -5.47
N ILE A 14 11.84 13.97 -5.31
CA ILE A 14 10.89 15.02 -4.89
C ILE A 14 11.19 15.50 -3.47
N SER A 15 11.55 14.57 -2.57
CA SER A 15 11.96 14.88 -1.19
C SER A 15 13.28 15.66 -1.14
N ASP A 16 14.25 15.28 -1.97
CA ASP A 16 15.56 15.96 -2.09
C ASP A 16 15.40 17.38 -2.66
N GLU A 17 14.37 17.60 -3.50
CA GLU A 17 13.95 18.93 -3.97
C GLU A 17 13.23 19.76 -2.87
N GLY A 18 13.11 19.25 -1.64
CA GLY A 18 12.46 19.92 -0.52
C GLY A 18 10.93 19.89 -0.56
N ARG A 19 10.33 19.07 -1.44
CA ARG A 19 8.88 18.94 -1.58
C ARG A 19 8.40 17.63 -0.98
N THR A 20 7.19 17.63 -0.40
CA THR A 20 6.59 16.39 0.09
C THR A 20 6.15 15.50 -1.09
N PRO A 21 6.61 14.24 -1.19
CA PRO A 21 6.18 13.35 -2.26
C PRO A 21 4.69 13.07 -2.18
N SER A 22 3.99 13.33 -3.29
CA SER A 22 2.56 13.08 -3.45
C SER A 22 2.30 12.23 -4.67
N LEU A 23 1.14 11.56 -4.72
CA LEU A 23 0.79 10.68 -5.82
C LEU A 23 0.82 11.42 -7.18
N ALA A 24 0.35 12.67 -7.20
CA ALA A 24 0.37 13.51 -8.38
C ALA A 24 1.81 13.85 -8.81
N LEU A 25 2.67 14.27 -7.87
CA LEU A 25 4.06 14.64 -8.16
C LEU A 25 4.90 13.45 -8.61
N VAL A 26 4.70 12.29 -8.00
CA VAL A 26 5.37 11.04 -8.40
C VAL A 26 4.91 10.64 -9.80
N LYS A 27 3.58 10.69 -10.07
CA LYS A 27 3.03 10.38 -11.39
C LYS A 27 3.54 11.32 -12.49
N THR A 28 3.66 12.63 -12.22
CA THR A 28 4.20 13.57 -13.21
C THR A 28 5.68 13.36 -13.48
N LYS A 29 6.45 12.96 -12.46
CA LYS A 29 7.89 12.63 -12.60
C LYS A 29 8.12 11.33 -13.37
N LEU A 30 7.26 10.32 -13.20
CA LEU A 30 7.42 8.98 -13.80
C LEU A 30 6.70 8.80 -15.15
N GLY A 31 5.76 9.67 -15.49
CA GLY A 31 4.96 9.55 -16.71
C GLY A 31 3.88 8.44 -16.64
N THR A 32 3.30 8.11 -17.79
CA THR A 32 2.09 7.26 -17.92
C THR A 32 2.34 5.74 -17.85
N SER A 33 3.52 5.29 -17.44
CA SER A 33 3.92 3.87 -17.57
C SER A 33 3.65 3.01 -16.32
N ILE A 34 3.53 3.60 -15.12
CA ILE A 34 3.41 2.82 -13.87
C ILE A 34 1.95 2.71 -13.38
N PRO A 35 1.45 1.49 -13.09
CA PRO A 35 0.11 1.29 -12.54
C PRO A 35 -0.10 2.03 -11.20
N MET A 36 -1.29 2.59 -11.03
CA MET A 36 -1.66 3.34 -9.83
C MET A 36 -1.47 2.57 -8.50
N PRO A 37 -1.75 1.26 -8.41
CA PRO A 37 -1.45 0.49 -7.19
C PRO A 37 0.04 0.47 -6.84
N ILE A 38 0.92 0.36 -7.84
CA ILE A 38 2.38 0.38 -7.63
C ILE A 38 2.84 1.77 -7.20
N LEU A 39 2.27 2.83 -7.78
CA LEU A 39 2.51 4.21 -7.35
C LEU A 39 2.12 4.41 -5.88
N ILE A 40 0.95 3.91 -5.48
CA ILE A 40 0.45 4.02 -4.10
C ILE A 40 1.34 3.21 -3.14
N GLN A 41 1.64 1.96 -3.50
CA GLN A 41 2.47 1.07 -2.68
C GLN A 41 3.88 1.65 -2.47
N GLY A 42 4.55 2.08 -3.54
CA GLY A 42 5.88 2.68 -3.43
C GLY A 42 5.87 3.99 -2.64
N LEU A 43 4.82 4.81 -2.78
CA LEU A 43 4.68 6.04 -2.00
C LEU A 43 4.42 5.76 -0.51
N GLN A 44 3.61 4.76 -0.18
CA GLN A 44 3.39 4.35 1.22
C GLN A 44 4.67 3.77 1.84
N GLN A 45 5.42 2.97 1.08
CA GLN A 45 6.70 2.43 1.52
C GLN A 45 7.71 3.54 1.77
N PHE A 46 7.82 4.53 0.87
CA PHE A 46 8.70 5.69 1.05
C PHE A 46 8.36 6.46 2.34
N LYS A 47 7.07 6.67 2.62
CA LYS A 47 6.62 7.36 3.83
C LYS A 47 6.88 6.58 5.13
N SER A 48 6.98 5.26 5.02
CA SER A 48 7.21 4.36 6.17
C SER A 48 8.70 4.10 6.40
N MET A 49 9.57 4.53 5.49
CA MET A 49 11.03 4.38 5.61
C MET A 49 11.63 5.42 6.55
N SER A 50 12.71 5.02 7.22
CA SER A 50 13.53 5.88 8.06
C SER A 50 14.33 6.86 7.20
N ALA A 51 14.72 8.01 7.76
CA ALA A 51 15.54 8.99 7.03
C ALA A 51 16.87 8.40 6.53
N ASP A 52 17.45 7.44 7.26
CA ASP A 52 18.68 6.74 6.86
C ASP A 52 18.45 5.79 5.67
N ASP A 53 17.33 5.07 5.66
CA ASP A 53 16.94 4.19 4.54
C ASP A 53 16.71 5.02 3.26
N ILE A 54 16.07 6.18 3.40
CA ILE A 54 15.86 7.12 2.28
C ILE A 54 17.20 7.63 1.74
N LYS A 55 18.20 7.88 2.58
CA LYS A 55 19.54 8.28 2.11
C LYS A 55 20.23 7.18 1.31
N GLN A 56 20.00 5.91 1.66
CA GLN A 56 20.56 4.76 0.93
C GLN A 56 19.89 4.49 -0.42
N LEU A 57 18.67 5.00 -0.67
CA LEU A 57 18.02 4.84 -1.97
C LEU A 57 18.81 5.51 -3.10
N SER A 58 19.04 4.80 -4.20
CA SER A 58 19.65 5.38 -5.40
C SER A 58 18.68 6.36 -6.07
N ALA A 59 19.13 7.59 -6.32
CA ALA A 59 18.33 8.63 -6.97
C ALA A 59 18.27 8.49 -8.50
N ASP A 60 18.89 7.49 -9.12
CA ASP A 60 18.92 7.36 -10.59
C ASP A 60 17.61 6.80 -11.16
N CYS A 61 16.60 7.65 -11.23
CA CYS A 61 15.40 7.40 -12.03
C CYS A 61 15.68 7.82 -13.48
N SER A 62 16.13 6.89 -14.32
CA SER A 62 16.14 7.02 -15.78
C SER A 62 14.99 6.19 -16.33
N VAL A 63 13.88 6.86 -16.65
CA VAL A 63 12.68 6.21 -17.20
C VAL A 63 12.86 6.10 -18.70
N GLN A 64 13.20 4.91 -19.20
CA GLN A 64 12.94 4.58 -20.60
C GLN A 64 11.43 4.29 -20.71
N ALA A 65 10.73 5.11 -21.49
CA ALA A 65 9.32 4.91 -21.80
C ALA A 65 9.19 3.59 -22.57
N VAL A 66 8.74 2.54 -21.90
CA VAL A 66 8.39 1.28 -22.54
C VAL A 66 6.88 1.30 -22.80
N GLU A 67 6.53 1.12 -24.07
CA GLU A 67 5.17 1.16 -24.59
C GLU A 67 4.24 0.11 -23.94
N ASP A 68 2.97 0.48 -23.98
CA ASP A 68 1.76 -0.13 -23.44
C ASP A 68 1.72 -1.68 -23.57
N ALA A 69 1.95 -2.39 -22.46
CA ALA A 69 1.71 -3.83 -22.34
C ALA A 69 0.23 -4.12 -22.01
N PRO A 70 -0.32 -5.32 -22.31
CA PRO A 70 -1.75 -5.52 -22.55
C PRO A 70 -2.58 -5.36 -21.28
N LYS A 71 -3.39 -4.30 -21.24
CA LYS A 71 -4.28 -3.88 -20.13
C LYS A 71 -5.29 -4.95 -19.67
N GLN A 72 -5.64 -5.92 -20.52
CA GLN A 72 -6.66 -6.94 -20.22
C GLN A 72 -6.23 -7.97 -19.17
N SER A 73 -4.97 -8.42 -19.15
CA SER A 73 -4.48 -9.37 -18.15
C SER A 73 -4.37 -8.74 -16.75
N LEU A 74 -4.06 -7.44 -16.71
CA LEU A 74 -3.95 -6.64 -15.49
C LEU A 74 -5.30 -6.43 -14.79
N MET A 75 -6.39 -6.24 -15.54
CA MET A 75 -7.73 -6.12 -14.94
C MET A 75 -8.18 -7.40 -14.24
N ALA A 76 -7.92 -8.57 -14.84
CA ALA A 76 -8.26 -9.85 -14.24
C ALA A 76 -7.47 -10.11 -12.95
N GLN A 77 -6.18 -9.77 -12.93
CA GLN A 77 -5.35 -9.90 -11.73
C GLN A 77 -5.77 -8.93 -10.61
N GLN A 78 -6.18 -7.70 -10.97
CA GLN A 78 -6.70 -6.73 -10.00
C GLN A 78 -8.03 -7.17 -9.41
N ALA A 79 -8.96 -7.68 -10.23
CA ALA A 79 -10.23 -8.22 -9.76
C ALA A 79 -10.00 -9.36 -8.76
N TYR A 80 -9.07 -10.28 -9.06
CA TYR A 80 -8.71 -11.36 -8.15
C TYR A 80 -8.14 -10.87 -6.81
N ALA A 81 -7.24 -9.88 -6.85
CA ALA A 81 -6.66 -9.30 -5.64
C ALA A 81 -7.71 -8.59 -4.75
N ILE A 82 -8.66 -7.87 -5.37
CA ILE A 82 -9.75 -7.20 -4.66
C ILE A 82 -10.65 -8.25 -3.98
N THR A 83 -11.10 -9.27 -4.71
CA THR A 83 -11.94 -10.34 -4.15
C THR A 83 -11.26 -11.01 -2.95
N ARG A 84 -9.95 -11.26 -3.05
CA ARG A 84 -9.20 -11.87 -1.94
C ARG A 84 -9.12 -10.96 -0.71
N LEU A 85 -8.85 -9.67 -0.90
CA LEU A 85 -8.80 -8.70 0.22
C LEU A 85 -10.17 -8.52 0.88
N GLU A 86 -11.24 -8.49 0.09
CA GLU A 86 -12.61 -8.43 0.62
C GLU A 86 -12.95 -9.67 1.47
N GLN A 87 -12.49 -10.84 1.04
CA GLN A 87 -12.64 -12.08 1.81
C GLN A 87 -11.88 -12.01 3.14
N GLU A 88 -10.60 -11.62 3.14
CA GLU A 88 -9.78 -11.47 4.35
C GLU A 88 -10.42 -10.46 5.34
N LEU A 89 -10.97 -9.35 4.84
CA LEU A 89 -11.69 -8.37 5.67
C LEU A 89 -12.99 -8.93 6.27
N SER A 90 -13.72 -9.76 5.51
CA SER A 90 -14.96 -10.40 5.97
C SER A 90 -14.67 -11.41 7.09
N GLU A 91 -13.62 -12.22 6.92
CA GLU A 91 -13.17 -13.19 7.91
C GLU A 91 -12.74 -12.47 9.21
N LEU A 92 -11.90 -11.44 9.10
CA LEU A 92 -11.44 -10.66 10.25
C LEU A 92 -12.60 -9.98 11.00
N ARG A 93 -13.60 -9.46 10.28
CA ARG A 93 -14.82 -8.89 10.89
C ARG A 93 -15.61 -9.93 11.67
N THR A 94 -15.68 -11.15 11.15
CA THR A 94 -16.39 -12.27 11.79
C THR A 94 -15.69 -12.68 13.07
N GLU A 95 -14.36 -12.86 13.01
CA GLU A 95 -13.54 -13.18 14.19
C GLU A 95 -13.65 -12.10 15.27
N PHE A 96 -13.57 -10.83 14.88
CA PHE A 96 -13.72 -9.72 15.81
C PHE A 96 -15.12 -9.69 16.46
N GLY A 97 -16.17 -9.98 15.69
CA GLY A 97 -17.53 -10.11 16.21
C GLY A 97 -17.68 -11.25 17.22
N LEU A 98 -17.07 -12.41 16.94
CA LEU A 98 -17.09 -13.56 17.84
C LEU A 98 -16.34 -13.26 19.15
N LEU A 99 -15.15 -12.65 19.04
CA LEU A 99 -14.34 -12.28 20.19
C LEU A 99 -15.08 -11.28 21.09
N LYS A 100 -15.76 -10.29 20.49
CA LYS A 100 -16.59 -9.33 21.22
C LYS A 100 -17.76 -10.02 21.94
N GLN A 101 -18.42 -11.00 21.31
CA GLN A 101 -19.47 -11.77 21.97
C GLN A 101 -18.95 -12.59 23.15
N GLN A 102 -17.77 -13.22 23.00
CA GLN A 102 -17.15 -13.96 24.09
C GLN A 102 -16.83 -13.04 25.27
N LEU A 103 -16.28 -11.86 25.01
CA LEU A 103 -15.97 -10.87 26.05
C LEU A 103 -17.24 -10.44 26.82
N ILE A 104 -18.34 -10.15 26.11
CA ILE A 104 -19.63 -9.83 26.73
C ILE A 104 -20.16 -11.00 27.59
N LYS A 105 -19.99 -12.24 27.12
CA LYS A 105 -20.42 -13.44 27.87
C LYS A 105 -19.62 -13.61 29.16
N LEU A 106 -18.30 -13.46 29.07
CA LEU A 106 -17.38 -13.53 30.21
C LEU A 106 -17.67 -12.42 31.23
N GLU A 107 -17.88 -11.19 30.77
CA GLU A 107 -18.24 -10.06 31.62
C GLU A 107 -19.54 -10.33 32.41
N LYS A 108 -20.57 -10.87 31.73
CA LYS A 108 -21.82 -11.28 32.39
C LYS A 108 -21.63 -12.42 33.39
N GLN A 109 -20.74 -13.37 33.12
CA GLN A 109 -20.47 -14.49 34.02
C GLN A 109 -19.71 -14.04 35.28
N CYS A 110 -18.78 -13.09 35.16
CA CYS A 110 -18.12 -12.47 36.31
C CYS A 110 -19.14 -11.71 37.17
N ASN A 111 -19.96 -10.84 36.55
CA ASN A 111 -20.96 -10.06 37.28
C ASN A 111 -22.03 -10.91 38.01
N ASN A 112 -22.34 -12.11 37.50
CA ASN A 112 -23.29 -13.02 38.13
C ASN A 112 -22.67 -13.93 39.21
N SER A 113 -21.34 -14.00 39.37
CA SER A 113 -20.69 -14.78 40.44
C SER A 113 -20.37 -13.96 41.69
N GLU A 114 -20.58 -12.63 41.66
CA GLU A 114 -20.28 -11.72 42.77
C GLU A 114 -21.52 -11.26 43.58
N GLY A 115 -22.72 -11.82 43.31
CA GLY A 115 -23.96 -11.55 44.04
C GLY A 115 -24.59 -12.81 44.62
#